data_AF-A0A975IEN2-F1
#
_entry.id   AF-A0A975IEN2-F1
#
_cell.length_a   1.000
_cell.length_b   1.000
_cell.length_c   1.000
_cell.angle_alpha   90.00
_cell.angle_beta   90.00
_cell.angle_gamma   90.00
#
_symmetry.space_group_name_H-M   'P 1'
#
loop_
_entity.id
_entity.type
_entity.pdbx_description
1 polymer ?
#
loop_
_entity_poly.entity_id
_entity_poly.type
_entity_poly.pdbx_seq_one_letter_code
_entity_poly.pdbx_strand_id
1 'polypeptide(L)'
;MGEYHFIFSPLSWSHHAPQRLAGYFDGYDVASVMLGFNINATKLEGQDFTVRMWKGNYGLVGAGGEIGLYSPKGCSLNRNDLKKLGIETSSFKLIDNKNGQILLNNKEKKPSFWTTGFTPTNHRHKDDLTAEFTLNFKGEESAKNFFDQIKDEKENAEKYYWNGKGAVSISINRNSVNFRYGTKQEE
;
A
#
# COMPACT_ATOMS: atom_id res chain seq x y z
N MET A 1 -20.78 -20.50 2.66
CA MET A 1 -20.18 -19.15 2.65
C MET A 1 -18.94 -19.23 3.50
N GLY A 2 -17.75 -19.14 2.88
CA GLY A 2 -16.48 -19.49 3.53
C GLY A 2 -16.10 -18.51 4.64
N GLU A 3 -15.69 -19.05 5.78
CA GLU A 3 -15.11 -18.28 6.88
C GLU A 3 -13.82 -17.60 6.39
N TYR A 4 -13.76 -16.27 6.47
CA TYR A 4 -12.54 -15.52 6.22
C TYR A 4 -11.61 -15.70 7.41
N HIS A 5 -10.69 -16.67 7.31
CA HIS A 5 -9.59 -16.79 8.27
C HIS A 5 -8.71 -15.55 8.18
N PHE A 6 -8.72 -14.72 9.23
CA PHE A 6 -7.75 -13.64 9.40
C PHE A 6 -6.37 -14.25 9.64
N ILE A 7 -5.50 -14.18 8.65
CA ILE A 7 -4.08 -14.55 8.78
C ILE A 7 -3.33 -13.31 9.27
N PHE A 8 -3.15 -13.22 10.59
CA PHE A 8 -2.39 -12.16 11.24
C PHE A 8 -0.89 -12.33 10.95
N SER A 9 -0.23 -11.27 10.47
CA SER A 9 1.23 -11.25 10.35
C SER A 9 1.85 -10.60 11.59
N PRO A 10 2.68 -11.33 12.36
CA PRO A 10 3.37 -10.76 13.52
C PRO A 10 4.48 -9.77 13.13
N LEU A 11 4.76 -9.60 11.83
CA LEU A 11 5.79 -8.70 11.29
C LEU A 11 5.19 -7.42 10.67
N SER A 12 3.88 -7.22 10.79
CA SER A 12 3.24 -5.98 10.35
C SER A 12 3.61 -4.80 11.23
N TRP A 13 4.04 -3.73 10.59
CA TRP A 13 4.23 -2.42 11.20
C TRP A 13 3.06 -1.49 10.87
N SER A 14 2.75 -0.60 11.81
CA SER A 14 1.75 0.44 11.64
C SER A 14 2.29 1.82 12.03
N HIS A 15 1.70 2.50 13.02
CA HIS A 15 2.03 3.88 13.34
C HIS A 15 3.40 4.08 14.01
N HIS A 16 4.01 3.02 14.54
CA HIS A 16 5.27 3.09 15.29
C HIS A 16 6.49 2.63 14.48
N ALA A 17 6.37 2.65 13.16
CA ALA A 17 7.41 2.20 12.26
C ALA A 17 8.67 3.08 12.25
N PRO A 18 9.86 2.50 11.98
CA PRO A 18 11.12 3.24 11.81
C PRO A 18 11.01 4.37 10.78
N GLN A 19 10.23 4.17 9.71
CA GLN A 19 9.95 5.12 8.64
C GLN A 19 9.27 6.40 9.14
N ARG A 20 8.72 6.42 10.36
CA ARG A 20 8.17 7.62 11.00
C ARG A 20 9.23 8.68 11.31
N LEU A 21 10.45 8.26 11.66
CA LEU A 21 11.54 9.17 12.02
C LEU A 21 12.30 9.69 10.81
N ALA A 22 12.29 8.93 9.71
CA ALA A 22 13.08 9.23 8.53
C ALA A 22 12.27 9.70 7.32
N GLY A 23 10.93 9.65 7.40
CA GLY A 23 10.05 9.95 6.27
C GLY A 23 10.19 8.91 5.16
N TYR A 24 9.75 9.27 3.97
CA TYR A 24 10.03 8.53 2.75
C TYR A 24 10.91 9.36 1.82
N PHE A 25 11.92 8.72 1.23
CA PHE A 25 12.72 9.24 0.14
C PHE A 25 13.05 8.10 -0.83
N ASP A 26 13.26 8.42 -2.10
CA ASP A 26 13.50 7.43 -3.17
C ASP A 26 14.71 6.52 -2.92
N GLY A 27 15.62 6.91 -2.03
CA GLY A 27 16.73 6.05 -1.62
C GLY A 27 16.33 4.87 -0.73
N TYR A 28 15.11 4.81 -0.18
CA TYR A 28 14.60 3.57 0.42
C TYR A 28 14.30 2.51 -0.63
N ASP A 29 13.78 2.90 -1.79
CA ASP A 29 13.58 1.97 -2.91
C ASP A 29 14.95 1.47 -3.41
N VAL A 30 15.94 2.36 -3.51
CA VAL A 30 17.35 2.01 -3.83
C VAL A 30 17.93 1.04 -2.80
N ALA A 31 17.76 1.32 -1.49
CA ALA A 31 18.27 0.46 -0.43
C ALA A 31 17.60 -0.93 -0.47
N SER A 32 16.31 -0.99 -0.80
CA SER A 32 15.58 -2.25 -0.96
C SER A 32 16.17 -3.10 -2.09
N VAL A 33 16.51 -2.47 -3.22
CA VAL A 33 17.21 -3.14 -4.33
C VAL A 33 18.62 -3.57 -3.93
N MET A 34 19.37 -2.73 -3.20
CA MET A 34 20.71 -3.07 -2.70
C MET A 34 20.70 -4.22 -1.68
N LEU A 35 19.62 -4.36 -0.90
CA LEU A 35 19.39 -5.49 0.01
C LEU A 35 18.87 -6.76 -0.71
N GLY A 36 18.79 -6.72 -2.06
CA GLY A 36 18.38 -7.85 -2.88
C GLY A 36 16.88 -8.14 -2.86
N PHE A 37 16.04 -7.19 -2.43
CA PHE A 37 14.60 -7.38 -2.42
C PHE A 37 14.04 -7.35 -3.84
N ASN A 38 13.12 -8.26 -4.12
CA ASN A 38 12.41 -8.34 -5.39
C ASN A 38 11.04 -7.68 -5.21
N ILE A 39 11.01 -6.35 -5.29
CA ILE A 39 9.80 -5.52 -5.06
C ILE A 39 9.53 -4.59 -6.25
N ASN A 40 8.27 -4.17 -6.39
CA ASN A 40 7.89 -3.00 -7.18
C ASN A 40 7.36 -1.93 -6.22
N ALA A 41 7.65 -0.68 -6.52
CA ALA A 41 7.21 0.49 -5.76
C ALA A 41 6.54 1.50 -6.69
N THR A 42 5.56 2.24 -6.19
CA THR A 42 4.92 3.33 -6.94
C THR A 42 4.42 4.42 -6.00
N LYS A 43 4.04 5.57 -6.58
CA LYS A 43 3.49 6.72 -5.87
C LYS A 43 2.31 7.35 -6.62
N LEU A 44 1.40 7.93 -5.86
CA LEU A 44 0.31 8.78 -6.34
C LEU A 44 0.43 10.12 -5.60
N GLU A 45 0.49 11.22 -6.34
CA GLU A 45 0.71 12.55 -5.78
C GLU A 45 -0.61 13.33 -5.75
N GLY A 46 -1.13 13.56 -4.55
CA GLY A 46 -2.22 14.50 -4.31
C GLY A 46 -1.68 15.88 -3.92
N GLN A 47 -2.57 16.85 -3.81
CA GLN A 47 -2.21 18.20 -3.39
C GLN A 47 -1.76 18.24 -1.91
N ASP A 48 -2.46 17.50 -1.05
CA ASP A 48 -2.23 17.54 0.40
C ASP A 48 -1.42 16.34 0.92
N PHE A 49 -1.20 15.32 0.08
CA PHE A 49 -0.56 14.08 0.48
C PHE A 49 0.08 13.35 -0.71
N THR A 50 0.97 12.42 -0.40
CA THR A 50 1.50 11.43 -1.33
C THR A 50 1.18 10.04 -0.82
N VAL A 51 0.56 9.21 -1.66
CA VAL A 51 0.37 7.78 -1.40
C VAL A 51 1.55 7.03 -1.98
N ARG A 52 2.14 6.13 -1.20
CA ARG A 52 3.18 5.21 -1.64
C ARG A 52 2.68 3.78 -1.54
N MET A 53 2.97 2.97 -2.53
CA MET A 53 2.59 1.55 -2.52
C MET A 53 3.78 0.68 -2.90
N TRP A 54 3.94 -0.42 -2.19
CA TRP A 54 4.95 -1.43 -2.44
C TRP A 54 4.34 -2.83 -2.44
N LYS A 55 4.88 -3.71 -3.28
CA LYS A 55 4.57 -5.15 -3.26
C LYS A 55 5.77 -5.97 -3.72
N GLY A 56 5.94 -7.16 -3.16
CA GLY A 56 6.98 -8.09 -3.63
C GLY A 56 7.53 -8.99 -2.53
N ASN A 57 8.71 -9.53 -2.78
CA ASN A 57 9.48 -10.35 -1.85
C ASN A 57 10.54 -9.50 -1.15
N TYR A 58 10.38 -9.34 0.16
CA TYR A 58 11.24 -8.54 1.03
C TYR A 58 12.38 -9.40 1.63
N GLY A 59 12.92 -10.32 0.83
CA GLY A 59 13.96 -11.24 1.26
C GLY A 59 13.49 -12.11 2.43
N LEU A 60 14.15 -12.02 3.58
CA LEU A 60 13.93 -12.89 4.75
C LEU A 60 12.53 -12.79 5.37
N VAL A 61 11.81 -11.68 5.17
CA VAL A 61 10.43 -11.52 5.69
C VAL A 61 9.36 -12.03 4.72
N GLY A 62 9.77 -12.49 3.53
CA GLY A 62 8.92 -13.13 2.53
C GLY A 62 8.09 -12.16 1.68
N ALA A 63 7.01 -12.66 1.08
CA ALA A 63 6.11 -11.85 0.26
C ALA A 63 5.32 -10.86 1.12
N GLY A 64 5.11 -9.65 0.62
CA GLY A 64 4.42 -8.61 1.36
C GLY A 64 3.95 -7.46 0.49
N GLY A 65 3.34 -6.49 1.17
CA GLY A 65 2.91 -5.25 0.58
C GLY A 65 2.71 -4.18 1.63
N GLU A 66 2.80 -2.94 1.18
CA GLU A 66 2.78 -1.77 2.04
C GLU A 66 2.05 -0.62 1.36
N ILE A 67 1.28 0.14 2.13
CA ILE A 67 0.77 1.45 1.74
C ILE A 67 1.22 2.49 2.75
N GLY A 68 1.79 3.58 2.26
CA GLY A 68 2.28 4.71 3.05
C GLY A 68 1.60 6.03 2.65
N LEU A 69 1.36 6.89 3.64
CA LEU A 69 0.75 8.21 3.49
C LEU A 69 1.71 9.27 4.05
N TYR A 70 2.14 10.15 3.17
CA TYR A 70 3.14 11.17 3.45
C TYR A 70 2.60 12.55 3.08
N SER A 71 3.20 13.60 3.63
CA SER A 71 3.01 14.95 3.12
C SER A 71 3.67 15.07 1.74
N PRO A 72 3.33 16.09 0.94
CA PRO A 72 3.99 16.34 -0.35
C PRO A 72 5.50 16.57 -0.24
N LYS A 73 6.00 16.85 0.98
CA LYS A 73 7.43 17.01 1.28
C LYS A 73 8.11 15.69 1.68
N GLY A 74 7.40 14.56 1.66
CA GLY A 74 7.91 13.23 2.01
C GLY A 74 7.90 12.90 3.51
N CYS A 75 7.34 13.75 4.37
CA CYS A 75 7.24 13.47 5.80
C CYS A 75 6.05 12.55 6.10
N SER A 76 6.20 11.54 6.96
CA SER A 76 5.08 10.68 7.37
C SER A 76 3.96 11.50 8.01
N LEU A 77 2.72 11.28 7.57
CA LEU A 77 1.56 11.93 8.19
C LEU A 77 1.37 11.41 9.61
N ASN A 78 1.08 12.28 10.57
CA ASN A 78 0.74 11.85 11.92
C ASN A 78 -0.77 11.50 12.03
N ARG A 79 -1.20 10.94 13.17
CA ARG A 79 -2.63 10.58 13.35
C ARG A 79 -3.59 11.76 13.22
N ASN A 80 -3.17 12.97 13.59
CA ASN A 80 -4.00 14.15 13.47
C ASN A 80 -4.13 14.57 11.99
N ASP A 81 -3.06 14.48 11.20
CA ASP A 81 -3.11 14.75 9.77
C ASP A 81 -4.02 13.74 9.05
N LEU A 82 -3.89 12.45 9.38
CA LEU A 82 -4.77 11.40 8.83
C LEU A 82 -6.24 11.63 9.20
N LYS A 83 -6.52 12.06 10.44
CA LYS A 83 -7.86 12.43 10.88
C LYS A 83 -8.39 13.68 10.16
N LYS A 84 -7.54 14.66 9.85
CA LYS A 84 -7.92 15.85 9.05
C LYS A 84 -8.30 15.46 7.62
N LEU A 85 -7.61 14.48 7.04
CA LEU A 85 -8.01 13.85 5.77
C LEU A 85 -9.27 12.98 5.90
N GLY A 86 -9.78 12.79 7.13
CA GLY A 86 -10.98 12.00 7.41
C GLY A 86 -10.74 10.49 7.48
N ILE A 87 -9.49 10.00 7.43
CA ILE A 87 -9.18 8.57 7.49
C ILE A 87 -9.39 8.04 8.91
N GLU A 88 -10.12 6.93 9.04
CA GLU A 88 -10.42 6.26 10.31
C GLU A 88 -9.71 4.93 10.45
N THR A 89 -9.66 4.13 9.38
CA THR A 89 -9.01 2.82 9.37
C THR A 89 -8.41 2.52 8.00
N SER A 90 -7.48 1.59 7.98
CA SER A 90 -6.88 1.07 6.75
C SER A 90 -6.88 -0.46 6.79
N SER A 91 -6.96 -1.09 5.63
CA SER A 91 -6.76 -2.53 5.48
C SER A 91 -5.88 -2.85 4.29
N PHE A 92 -5.26 -4.01 4.36
CA PHE A 92 -4.32 -4.54 3.38
C PHE A 92 -4.63 -6.01 3.14
N LYS A 93 -4.59 -6.43 1.88
CA LYS A 93 -4.67 -7.82 1.48
C LYS A 93 -3.59 -8.12 0.43
N LEU A 94 -2.93 -9.26 0.58
CA LEU A 94 -2.00 -9.79 -0.42
C LEU A 94 -2.58 -11.03 -1.07
N ILE A 95 -2.59 -11.09 -2.39
CA ILE A 95 -3.13 -12.18 -3.19
C ILE A 95 -2.03 -12.77 -4.07
N ASP A 96 -1.94 -14.10 -4.09
CA ASP A 96 -1.14 -14.86 -5.05
C ASP A 96 -1.90 -15.00 -6.36
N ASN A 97 -1.39 -14.39 -7.43
CA ASN A 97 -2.04 -14.39 -8.74
C ASN A 97 -2.04 -15.78 -9.39
N LYS A 98 -1.18 -16.72 -8.96
CA LYS A 98 -1.09 -18.06 -9.57
C LYS A 98 -2.29 -18.94 -9.25
N ASN A 99 -2.84 -18.82 -8.03
CA ASN A 99 -3.91 -19.67 -7.53
C ASN A 99 -5.08 -18.87 -6.92
N GLY A 100 -5.00 -17.54 -6.89
CA GLY A 100 -6.00 -16.67 -6.27
C GLY A 100 -6.02 -16.69 -4.74
N GLN A 101 -5.03 -17.32 -4.10
CA GLN A 101 -4.99 -17.45 -2.64
C GLN A 101 -4.72 -16.11 -1.97
N ILE A 102 -5.51 -15.78 -0.95
CA ILE A 102 -5.21 -14.68 -0.04
C ILE A 102 -4.08 -15.13 0.89
N LEU A 103 -2.90 -14.55 0.70
CA LEU A 103 -1.71 -14.83 1.51
C LEU A 103 -1.77 -14.08 2.85
N LEU A 104 -2.30 -12.86 2.83
CA LEU A 104 -2.40 -11.98 4.01
C LEU A 104 -3.67 -11.16 3.96
N ASN A 105 -4.19 -10.87 5.15
CA ASN A 105 -5.25 -9.90 5.34
C ASN A 105 -5.06 -9.19 6.68
N ASN A 106 -4.75 -7.90 6.65
CA ASN A 106 -4.54 -7.07 7.82
C ASN A 106 -5.52 -5.89 7.83
N LYS A 107 -5.99 -5.50 9.02
CA LYS A 107 -6.84 -4.33 9.22
C LYS A 107 -6.40 -3.56 10.46
N GLU A 108 -6.02 -2.31 10.25
CA GLU A 108 -5.69 -1.39 11.32
C GLU A 108 -6.97 -0.86 11.98
N LYS A 109 -7.05 -0.95 13.30
CA LYS A 109 -8.21 -0.45 14.07
C LYS A 109 -8.22 1.07 14.23
N LYS A 110 -7.15 1.75 13.84
CA LYS A 110 -6.97 3.20 13.96
C LYS A 110 -6.22 3.73 12.72
N PRO A 111 -6.30 5.04 12.43
CA PRO A 111 -5.60 5.60 11.26
C PRO A 111 -4.10 5.39 11.41
N SER A 112 -3.49 4.79 10.40
CA SER A 112 -2.05 4.58 10.33
C SER A 112 -1.51 5.18 9.05
N PHE A 113 -0.36 5.85 9.13
CA PHE A 113 0.30 6.41 7.96
C PHE A 113 0.96 5.31 7.15
N TRP A 114 1.21 4.15 7.75
CA TRP A 114 1.82 3.00 7.11
C TRP A 114 1.03 1.77 7.50
N THR A 115 0.60 0.99 6.52
CA THR A 115 -0.10 -0.27 6.73
C THR A 115 0.62 -1.33 5.91
N THR A 116 1.10 -2.36 6.60
CA THR A 116 1.98 -3.36 6.01
C THR A 116 1.49 -4.78 6.34
N GLY A 117 1.97 -5.75 5.57
CA GLY A 117 1.89 -7.15 5.95
C GLY A 117 2.86 -8.01 5.15
N PHE A 118 3.41 -9.02 5.81
CA PHE A 118 4.43 -9.92 5.26
C PHE A 118 4.15 -11.38 5.63
N THR A 119 4.43 -12.31 4.71
CA THR A 119 4.35 -13.76 4.92
C THR A 119 5.75 -14.36 4.99
N PRO A 120 6.32 -14.56 6.20
CA PRO A 120 7.69 -15.05 6.34
C PRO A 120 7.93 -16.45 5.73
N THR A 121 6.88 -17.25 5.51
CA THR A 121 6.98 -18.59 4.94
C THR A 121 6.63 -18.69 3.46
N ASN A 122 6.06 -17.62 2.87
CA ASN A 122 5.63 -17.63 1.46
C ASN A 122 6.41 -16.58 0.69
N HIS A 123 7.42 -17.01 -0.06
CA HIS A 123 8.09 -16.18 -1.04
C HIS A 123 7.36 -16.24 -2.38
N ARG A 124 7.20 -15.09 -3.03
CA ARG A 124 6.61 -14.96 -4.36
C ARG A 124 7.33 -13.90 -5.16
N HIS A 125 7.44 -14.10 -6.46
CA HIS A 125 7.96 -13.06 -7.34
C HIS A 125 7.02 -11.84 -7.27
N LYS A 126 7.55 -10.62 -7.34
CA LYS A 126 6.72 -9.40 -7.27
C LYS A 126 5.61 -9.35 -8.31
N ASP A 127 5.84 -9.94 -9.48
CA ASP A 127 4.88 -9.97 -10.57
C ASP A 127 3.76 -11.00 -10.36
N ASP A 128 3.98 -12.01 -9.52
CA ASP A 128 2.99 -13.02 -9.12
C ASP A 128 2.03 -12.51 -8.03
N LEU A 129 2.20 -11.27 -7.56
CA LEU A 129 1.46 -10.73 -6.43
C LEU A 129 0.51 -9.61 -6.83
N THR A 130 -0.64 -9.57 -6.16
CA THR A 130 -1.52 -8.41 -6.09
C THR A 130 -1.59 -7.92 -4.65
N ALA A 131 -1.40 -6.63 -4.44
CA ALA A 131 -1.71 -5.95 -3.18
C ALA A 131 -3.01 -5.14 -3.33
N GLU A 132 -3.94 -5.32 -2.40
CA GLU A 132 -5.15 -4.51 -2.27
C GLU A 132 -5.08 -3.70 -0.98
N PHE A 133 -5.32 -2.40 -1.06
CA PHE A 133 -5.40 -1.52 0.09
C PHE A 133 -6.75 -0.82 0.12
N THR A 134 -7.30 -0.62 1.31
CA THR A 134 -8.51 0.17 1.51
C THR A 134 -8.27 1.19 2.60
N LEU A 135 -8.58 2.45 2.33
CA LEU A 135 -8.68 3.51 3.31
C LEU A 135 -10.16 3.78 3.57
N ASN A 136 -10.60 3.65 4.81
CA ASN A 136 -11.96 3.98 5.22
C ASN A 136 -11.97 5.34 5.89
N PHE A 137 -12.91 6.17 5.46
CA PHE A 137 -13.07 7.55 5.89
C PHE A 137 -14.31 7.69 6.78
N LYS A 138 -14.32 8.74 7.59
CA LYS A 138 -15.44 9.10 8.47
C LYS A 138 -16.73 9.39 7.69
N GLY A 139 -16.62 9.89 6.45
CA GLY A 139 -17.75 10.20 5.60
C GLY A 139 -17.40 10.13 4.12
N GLU A 140 -18.43 10.04 3.28
CA GLU A 140 -18.31 9.93 1.82
C GLU A 140 -17.65 11.16 1.20
N GLU A 141 -17.91 12.35 1.74
CA GLU A 141 -17.29 13.60 1.26
C GLU A 141 -15.77 13.59 1.45
N SER A 142 -15.28 13.14 2.61
CA SER A 142 -13.83 13.02 2.85
C SER A 142 -13.18 11.99 1.91
N ALA A 143 -13.84 10.85 1.70
CA ALA A 143 -13.37 9.84 0.75
C ALA A 143 -13.32 10.39 -0.68
N LYS A 144 -14.36 11.14 -1.09
CA LYS A 144 -14.44 11.77 -2.41
C LYS A 144 -13.37 12.83 -2.59
N ASN A 145 -13.18 13.71 -1.62
CA ASN A 145 -12.14 14.74 -1.67
C ASN A 145 -10.74 14.13 -1.77
N PHE A 146 -10.47 13.05 -1.02
CA PHE A 146 -9.22 12.31 -1.12
C PHE A 146 -9.06 11.67 -2.51
N PHE A 147 -10.09 10.97 -3.01
CA PHE A 147 -10.05 10.30 -4.31
C PHE A 147 -9.86 11.28 -5.47
N ASP A 148 -10.56 12.41 -5.44
CA ASP A 148 -10.47 13.44 -6.49
C ASP A 148 -9.06 14.02 -6.64
N GLN A 149 -8.25 14.01 -5.57
CA GLN A 149 -6.85 14.47 -5.64
C GLN A 149 -5.91 13.49 -6.37
N ILE A 150 -6.27 12.22 -6.52
CA ILE A 150 -5.36 11.17 -7.03
C ILE A 150 -5.92 10.30 -8.16
N LYS A 151 -7.19 10.47 -8.53
CA LYS A 151 -7.87 9.62 -9.54
C LYS A 151 -7.18 9.65 -10.92
N ASP A 152 -6.55 10.76 -11.26
CA ASP A 152 -5.88 10.97 -12.55
C ASP A 152 -4.38 10.62 -12.50
N GLU A 153 -3.85 10.24 -11.33
CA GLU A 153 -2.42 9.92 -11.13
C GLU A 153 -2.03 8.50 -11.57
N LYS A 154 -2.97 7.70 -12.07
CA LYS A 154 -2.72 6.32 -12.48
C LYS A 154 -1.55 6.21 -13.47
N GLU A 155 -1.55 7.04 -14.50
CA GLU A 155 -0.52 6.97 -15.55
C GLU A 155 0.87 7.32 -15.00
N ASN A 156 0.94 8.32 -14.12
CA ASN A 156 2.18 8.72 -13.44
C ASN A 156 2.70 7.60 -12.53
N ALA A 157 1.79 6.99 -11.75
CA ALA A 157 2.11 5.85 -10.89
C ALA A 157 2.67 4.67 -11.71
N GLU A 158 2.07 4.38 -12.86
CA GLU A 158 2.52 3.26 -13.70
C GLU A 158 3.85 3.52 -14.40
N LYS A 159 4.21 4.80 -14.65
CA LYS A 159 5.50 5.22 -15.22
C LYS A 159 6.59 5.43 -14.17
N TYR A 160 6.28 5.35 -12.88
CA TYR A 160 7.26 5.56 -11.82
C TYR A 160 8.45 4.58 -11.97
N TYR A 161 9.67 5.07 -11.78
CA TYR A 161 10.90 4.36 -12.12
C TYR A 161 11.00 2.94 -11.53
N TRP A 162 10.53 2.76 -10.29
CA TRP A 162 10.57 1.47 -9.57
C TRP A 162 9.29 0.61 -9.75
N ASN A 163 8.34 1.05 -10.58
CA ASN A 163 7.07 0.37 -10.76
C ASN A 163 7.18 -0.88 -11.66
N GLY A 164 8.18 -0.95 -12.53
CA GLY A 164 8.37 -2.10 -13.44
C GLY A 164 7.09 -2.43 -14.22
N LYS A 165 6.62 -3.69 -14.13
CA LYS A 165 5.34 -4.15 -14.72
C LYS A 165 4.11 -3.87 -13.84
N GLY A 166 4.22 -3.03 -12.82
CA GLY A 166 3.13 -2.74 -11.89
C GLY A 166 1.92 -2.09 -12.57
N ALA A 167 0.72 -2.56 -12.24
CA ALA A 167 -0.55 -2.02 -12.71
C ALA A 167 -1.33 -1.43 -11.52
N VAL A 168 -1.81 -0.19 -11.64
CA VAL A 168 -2.49 0.51 -10.55
C VAL A 168 -3.94 0.79 -10.94
N SER A 169 -4.86 0.45 -10.04
CA SER A 169 -6.27 0.83 -10.14
C SER A 169 -6.71 1.48 -8.83
N ILE A 170 -7.43 2.58 -8.93
CA ILE A 170 -7.98 3.32 -7.78
C ILE A 170 -9.49 3.41 -7.99
N SER A 171 -10.25 3.13 -6.95
CA SER A 171 -11.70 3.27 -6.98
C SER A 171 -12.24 3.79 -5.67
N ILE A 172 -13.42 4.40 -5.71
CA ILE A 172 -14.15 4.85 -4.54
C ILE A 172 -15.47 4.07 -4.41
N ASN A 173 -15.82 3.73 -3.18
CA ASN A 173 -17.11 3.15 -2.84
C ASN A 173 -17.58 3.74 -1.51
N ARG A 174 -18.62 4.58 -1.54
CA ARG A 174 -19.12 5.34 -0.38
C ARG A 174 -17.98 6.08 0.33
N ASN A 175 -17.71 5.71 1.57
CA ASN A 175 -16.68 6.29 2.43
C ASN A 175 -15.35 5.53 2.37
N SER A 176 -15.10 4.72 1.33
CA SER A 176 -13.88 3.94 1.20
C SER A 176 -13.19 4.20 -0.14
N VAL A 177 -11.87 4.43 -0.10
CA VAL A 177 -11.01 4.47 -1.28
C VAL A 177 -10.20 3.19 -1.33
N ASN A 178 -10.27 2.49 -2.47
CA ASN A 178 -9.62 1.22 -2.70
C ASN A 178 -8.51 1.38 -3.73
N PHE A 179 -7.39 0.74 -3.45
CA PHE A 179 -6.24 0.66 -4.33
C PHE A 179 -5.99 -0.80 -4.64
N ARG A 180 -5.78 -1.09 -5.92
CA ARG A 180 -5.34 -2.39 -6.37
C ARG A 180 -4.02 -2.20 -7.10
N TYR A 181 -2.97 -2.80 -6.56
CA TYR A 181 -1.63 -2.78 -7.14
C TYR A 181 -1.26 -4.20 -7.61
N GLY A 182 -1.48 -4.44 -8.90
CA GLY A 182 -1.23 -5.72 -9.56
C GLY A 182 -0.04 -5.66 -10.51
N THR A 183 -0.04 -6.55 -11.49
CA THR A 183 0.96 -6.63 -12.55
C THR A 183 0.22 -6.56 -13.89
N LYS A 184 0.75 -5.81 -14.85
CA LYS A 184 0.26 -5.80 -16.23
C LYS A 184 0.36 -7.21 -16.79
N GLN A 185 -0.72 -7.71 -17.37
CA GLN A 185 -0.66 -8.92 -18.18
C GLN A 185 -0.10 -8.48 -19.54
N GLU A 186 0.98 -9.14 -19.98
CA GLU A 186 1.44 -8.99 -21.36
C GLU A 186 0.43 -9.71 -22.27
N GLU A 187 -0.03 -9.03 -23.31
CA GLU A 187 -0.84 -9.62 -24.40
C GLU A 187 -0.02 -10.58 -25.25
#